data_AF-A0A1H3RRL3-F1
#
_entry.id   AF-A0A1H3RRL3-F1
#
_cell.length_a   1.000
_cell.length_b   1.000
_cell.length_c   1.000
_cell.angle_alpha   90.00
_cell.angle_beta   90.00
_cell.angle_gamma   90.00
#
_symmetry.space_group_name_H-M   'P 1'
#
loop_
_entity.id
_entity.type
_entity.pdbx_description
1 polymer ?
#
loop_
_entity_poly.entity_id
_entity_poly.type
_entity_poly.pdbx_seq_one_letter_code
_entity_poly.pdbx_strand_id
1 'polypeptide(L)'
;MSDGRTELESLASQVERRLAELAEAAPEHERARAELLVEDSRQAVREQGPADRIGTLAAELQQLERTLLARETPAGEPGGAVSAGSERSQPVDEPADDVIEADFRPR
;
A
#
# COMPACT_ATOMS: atom_id res chain seq x y z
N MET A 1 -0.82 -16.61 -19.50
CA MET A 1 -0.12 -15.31 -19.60
C MET A 1 -1.12 -14.17 -19.34
N SER A 2 -1.67 -14.12 -18.13
CA SER A 2 -2.68 -13.09 -17.75
C SER A 2 -2.45 -12.52 -16.35
N ASP A 3 -1.35 -12.91 -15.69
CA ASP A 3 -1.15 -12.70 -14.25
C ASP A 3 -1.19 -11.22 -13.87
N GLY A 4 -0.37 -10.38 -14.53
CA GLY A 4 -0.32 -8.95 -14.22
C GLY A 4 -1.62 -8.18 -14.53
N ARG A 5 -2.46 -8.63 -15.47
CA ARG A 5 -3.74 -7.96 -15.75
C ARG A 5 -4.79 -8.30 -14.72
N THR A 6 -4.87 -9.58 -14.33
CA THR A 6 -5.75 -10.03 -13.24
C THR A 6 -5.34 -9.37 -11.92
N GLU A 7 -4.04 -9.27 -11.65
CA GLU A 7 -3.52 -8.56 -10.48
C GLU A 7 -3.91 -7.08 -10.51
N LEU A 8 -3.71 -6.40 -11.65
CA LEU A 8 -4.07 -4.98 -11.80
C LEU A 8 -5.56 -4.72 -11.57
N GLU A 9 -6.43 -5.56 -12.14
CA GLU A 9 -7.89 -5.48 -11.93
C GLU A 9 -8.26 -5.68 -10.45
N SER A 10 -7.58 -6.62 -9.77
CA SER A 10 -7.79 -6.86 -8.35
C SER A 10 -7.38 -5.65 -7.51
N LEU A 11 -6.24 -5.04 -7.80
CA LEU A 11 -5.78 -3.83 -7.12
C LEU A 11 -6.73 -2.64 -7.34
N ALA A 12 -7.20 -2.45 -8.58
CA ALA A 12 -8.15 -1.38 -8.89
C ALA A 12 -9.46 -1.55 -8.08
N SER A 13 -9.99 -2.77 -8.05
CA SER A 13 -11.20 -3.10 -7.29
C SER A 13 -11.02 -2.90 -5.79
N GLN A 14 -9.84 -3.24 -5.24
CA GLN A 14 -9.51 -3.01 -3.84
C GLN A 14 -9.48 -1.52 -3.51
N VAL A 15 -8.79 -0.72 -4.32
CA VAL A 15 -8.72 0.74 -4.13
C VAL A 15 -10.11 1.38 -4.22
N GLU A 16 -10.95 1.00 -5.20
CA GLU A 16 -12.33 1.49 -5.29
C GLU A 16 -13.14 1.20 -4.03
N ARG A 17 -13.03 -0.02 -3.49
CA ARG A 17 -13.71 -0.39 -2.26
C ARG A 17 -13.24 0.46 -1.09
N ARG A 18 -11.93 0.68 -0.95
CA ARG A 18 -11.37 1.53 0.12
C ARG A 18 -11.84 2.97 0.01
N LEU A 19 -11.89 3.54 -1.20
CA LEU A 19 -12.45 4.87 -1.41
C LEU A 19 -13.92 4.95 -0.99
N ALA A 20 -14.70 3.91 -1.29
CA ALA A 20 -16.10 3.85 -0.88
C ALA A 20 -16.26 3.73 0.65
N GLU A 21 -15.37 3.00 1.31
CA GLU A 21 -15.34 2.85 2.77
C GLU A 21 -14.90 4.16 3.47
N LEU A 22 -13.90 4.86 2.92
CA LEU A 22 -13.41 6.13 3.44
C LEU A 22 -14.34 7.30 3.12
N ALA A 23 -15.07 7.27 2.00
CA ALA A 23 -16.00 8.31 1.53
C ALA A 23 -15.46 9.75 1.72
N GLU A 24 -15.93 10.46 2.74
CA GLU A 24 -15.55 11.85 3.05
C GLU A 24 -14.28 11.98 3.93
N ALA A 25 -13.78 10.87 4.50
CA ALA A 25 -12.57 10.84 5.31
C ALA A 25 -11.28 10.84 4.47
N ALA A 26 -11.37 10.48 3.18
CA ALA A 26 -10.23 10.53 2.26
C ALA A 26 -10.03 11.96 1.72
N PRO A 27 -8.81 12.53 1.75
CA PRO A 27 -8.56 13.83 1.17
C PRO A 27 -8.84 13.85 -0.33
N GLU A 28 -9.39 14.97 -0.82
CA GLU A 28 -9.82 15.12 -2.21
C GLU A 28 -8.72 14.79 -3.23
N HIS A 29 -7.47 15.15 -2.94
CA HIS A 29 -6.35 14.89 -3.84
C HIS A 29 -6.02 13.40 -3.98
N GLU A 30 -6.11 12.64 -2.89
CA GLU A 30 -5.88 11.18 -2.91
C GLU A 30 -7.05 10.46 -3.56
N ARG A 31 -8.29 10.89 -3.27
CA ARG A 31 -9.49 10.42 -3.93
C ARG A 31 -9.41 10.61 -5.45
N ALA A 32 -9.11 11.82 -5.92
CA ALA A 32 -9.00 12.12 -7.34
C ALA A 32 -7.88 11.30 -8.01
N ARG A 33 -6.73 11.15 -7.34
CA ARG A 33 -5.64 10.31 -7.85
C ARG A 33 -6.05 8.84 -7.95
N ALA A 34 -6.78 8.34 -6.97
CA ALA A 34 -7.26 6.96 -6.94
C ALA A 34 -8.26 6.68 -8.06
N GLU A 35 -9.23 7.58 -8.24
CA GLU A 35 -10.24 7.50 -9.32
C GLU A 35 -9.56 7.44 -10.70
N LEU A 36 -8.58 8.31 -10.94
CA LEU A 36 -7.80 8.33 -12.19
C LEU A 36 -7.02 7.02 -12.42
N LEU A 37 -6.29 6.54 -11.40
CA LEU A 37 -5.50 5.31 -11.53
C LEU A 37 -6.37 4.07 -11.75
N VAL A 38 -7.54 4.00 -11.11
CA VAL A 38 -8.52 2.93 -11.31
C VAL A 38 -9.05 2.96 -12.74
N GLU A 39 -9.40 4.14 -13.27
CA GLU A 39 -9.89 4.28 -14.63
C GLU A 39 -8.83 3.87 -15.66
N ASP A 40 -7.59 4.34 -15.51
CA ASP A 40 -6.48 4.00 -16.40
C ASP A 40 -6.18 2.50 -16.36
N SER A 41 -6.20 1.90 -15.17
CA SER A 41 -5.98 0.47 -14.96
C SER A 41 -7.02 -0.38 -15.68
N ARG A 42 -8.31 -0.05 -15.51
CA ARG A 42 -9.40 -0.73 -16.18
C ARG A 42 -9.32 -0.56 -17.70
N GLN A 43 -8.95 0.63 -18.18
CA GLN A 43 -8.74 0.84 -19.60
C GLN A 43 -7.58 -0.01 -20.12
N ALA A 44 -6.44 -0.03 -19.43
CA ALA A 44 -5.27 -0.83 -19.81
C ALA A 44 -5.59 -2.33 -19.84
N VAL A 45 -6.43 -2.85 -18.94
CA VAL A 45 -6.90 -4.24 -18.99
C VAL A 45 -7.80 -4.47 -20.21
N ARG A 46 -8.82 -3.62 -20.43
CA ARG A 46 -9.76 -3.74 -21.56
C ARG A 46 -9.07 -3.65 -22.93
N GLU A 47 -8.16 -2.70 -23.09
CA GLU A 47 -7.41 -2.47 -24.32
C GLU A 47 -6.26 -3.45 -24.50
N GLN A 48 -6.04 -4.35 -23.54
CA GLN A 48 -4.91 -5.29 -23.53
C GLN A 48 -3.57 -4.55 -23.65
N GLY A 49 -3.43 -3.47 -22.90
CA GLY A 49 -2.25 -2.61 -22.88
C GLY A 49 -0.94 -3.38 -22.66
N PRO A 50 0.21 -2.75 -23.02
CA PRO A 50 1.52 -3.38 -22.94
C PRO A 50 1.86 -3.74 -21.49
N ALA A 51 2.61 -4.84 -21.31
CA ALA A 51 2.95 -5.36 -19.98
C ALA A 51 3.69 -4.35 -19.09
N ASP A 52 4.51 -3.49 -19.70
CA ASP A 52 5.21 -2.40 -19.02
C ASP A 52 4.26 -1.37 -18.38
N ARG A 53 3.21 -0.97 -19.11
CA ARG A 53 2.14 -0.10 -18.60
C ARG A 53 1.37 -0.78 -17.47
N ILE A 54 1.02 -2.06 -17.64
CA ILE A 54 0.32 -2.84 -16.61
C ILE A 54 1.15 -2.90 -15.32
N GLY A 55 2.45 -3.17 -15.41
CA GLY A 55 3.34 -3.21 -14.26
C GLY A 55 3.49 -1.84 -13.56
N THR A 56 3.58 -0.77 -14.35
CA THR A 56 3.65 0.61 -13.83
C THR A 56 2.39 0.96 -13.02
N LEU A 57 1.21 0.74 -13.61
CA LEU A 57 -0.07 1.02 -12.95
C LEU A 57 -0.27 0.18 -11.69
N ALA A 58 0.16 -1.09 -11.72
CA ALA A 58 0.09 -1.97 -10.56
C ALA A 58 0.93 -1.42 -9.40
N ALA A 59 2.18 -0.99 -9.68
CA ALA A 59 3.04 -0.40 -8.66
C ALA A 59 2.45 0.89 -8.06
N GLU A 60 1.85 1.74 -8.90
CA GLU A 60 1.21 2.99 -8.46
C GLU A 60 -0.02 2.71 -7.59
N LEU A 61 -0.89 1.78 -7.98
CA LEU A 61 -2.06 1.38 -7.18
C LEU A 61 -1.64 0.75 -5.85
N GLN A 62 -0.62 -0.12 -5.83
CA GLN A 62 -0.11 -0.69 -4.58
C GLN A 62 0.44 0.39 -3.64
N GLN A 63 1.13 1.41 -4.15
CA GLN A 63 1.61 2.52 -3.34
C GLN A 63 0.45 3.32 -2.75
N LEU A 64 -0.58 3.57 -3.55
CA LEU A 64 -1.76 4.29 -3.10
C LEU A 64 -2.54 3.50 -2.05
N GLU A 65 -2.68 2.18 -2.24
CA GLU A 65 -3.35 1.28 -1.31
C GLU A 65 -2.67 1.29 0.07
N ARG A 66 -1.34 1.20 0.12
CA ARG A 66 -0.57 1.38 1.37
C ARG A 66 -0.81 2.74 2.03
N THR A 67 -0.94 3.79 1.23
CA THR A 67 -1.20 5.15 1.73
C THR A 67 -2.60 5.25 2.33
N LEU A 68 -3.61 4.65 1.70
CA LEU A 68 -4.98 4.62 2.20
C LEU A 68 -5.09 3.76 3.47
N LEU A 69 -4.47 2.58 3.50
CA LEU A 69 -4.42 1.70 4.67
C LEU A 69 -3.85 2.37 5.92
N ALA A 70 -2.76 3.14 5.76
CA ALA A 70 -2.13 3.86 6.87
C ALA A 70 -3.07 4.90 7.52
N ARG A 71 -4.17 5.27 6.85
CA ARG A 71 -5.16 6.25 7.32
C ARG A 71 -6.39 5.59 7.96
N GLU A 72 -6.65 4.32 7.65
CA GLU A 72 -7.72 3.54 8.27
C GLU A 72 -7.40 3.14 9.71
N THR A 73 -6.11 3.04 10.06
CA THR A 73 -5.69 2.93 11.45
C THR A 73 -5.87 4.28 12.15
N PRO A 74 -6.78 4.40 13.15
CA PRO A 74 -6.84 5.61 13.95
C PRO A 74 -5.48 5.82 14.61
N ALA A 75 -4.94 7.03 14.47
CA ALA A 75 -3.65 7.43 15.01
C ALA A 75 -3.61 7.24 16.54
N GLY A 76 -3.23 6.05 16.96
CA GLY A 76 -2.68 5.73 18.26
C GLY A 76 -1.33 5.05 17.99
N GLU A 77 -0.27 5.81 18.25
CA GLU A 77 1.16 5.42 18.25
C GLU A 77 1.92 5.47 16.90
N PRO A 78 3.03 6.23 16.82
CA PRO A 78 4.01 6.09 15.75
C PRO A 78 4.93 4.93 16.11
N GLY A 79 4.63 3.73 15.62
CA GLY A 79 5.40 2.53 15.94
C GLY A 79 5.53 1.59 14.75
N GLY A 80 6.69 1.64 14.09
CA GLY A 80 7.30 0.48 13.45
C GLY A 80 6.66 -0.03 12.15
N ALA A 81 7.38 0.20 11.05
CA ALA A 81 7.32 -0.72 9.93
C ALA A 81 7.66 -2.13 10.40
N VAL A 82 6.73 -3.08 10.30
CA VAL A 82 7.04 -4.51 10.17
C VAL A 82 5.99 -5.20 9.30
N SER A 83 6.54 -6.01 8.41
CA SER A 83 5.92 -6.82 7.37
C SER A 83 4.84 -7.79 7.86
N ALA A 84 4.00 -8.18 6.90
CA ALA A 84 3.16 -9.37 6.96
C ALA A 84 3.87 -10.59 7.57
N GLY A 85 3.21 -11.25 8.52
CA GLY A 85 3.65 -12.51 9.11
C GLY A 85 2.66 -13.00 10.15
N SER A 86 2.32 -14.28 10.07
CA SER A 86 1.22 -14.94 10.77
C SER A 86 1.50 -15.15 12.29
N GLU A 87 0.57 -15.83 12.96
CA GLU A 87 0.76 -16.76 14.09
C GLU A 87 1.00 -16.27 15.55
N ARG A 88 -0.13 -16.13 16.27
CA ARG A 88 -0.47 -16.76 17.59
C ARG A 88 0.68 -17.08 18.58
N SER A 89 0.79 -16.32 19.68
CA SER A 89 0.81 -16.75 21.12
C SER A 89 1.55 -15.74 22.03
N GLN A 90 1.03 -15.52 23.23
CA GLN A 90 1.57 -14.71 24.36
C GLN A 90 2.83 -15.33 25.01
N PRO A 91 3.43 -14.79 26.10
CA PRO A 91 3.86 -13.41 26.43
C PRO A 91 5.36 -13.31 26.88
N VAL A 92 5.90 -12.08 26.88
CA VAL A 92 7.03 -11.48 27.67
C VAL A 92 8.24 -12.33 28.09
N ASP A 93 9.42 -11.94 27.60
CA ASP A 93 10.62 -11.67 28.42
C ASP A 93 11.58 -10.74 27.62
N GLU A 94 11.97 -9.63 28.25
CA GLU A 94 13.00 -8.66 27.81
C GLU A 94 14.43 -9.27 27.93
N PRO A 95 15.52 -8.72 27.35
CA PRO A 95 15.79 -7.29 27.18
C PRO A 95 16.31 -6.85 25.80
N ALA A 96 16.03 -5.58 25.50
CA ALA A 96 16.71 -4.82 24.47
C ALA A 96 18.16 -4.56 24.91
N ASP A 97 19.12 -5.20 24.24
CA ASP A 97 20.53 -4.85 24.33
C ASP A 97 21.23 -5.15 22.98
N ASP A 98 21.93 -4.13 22.48
CA ASP A 98 23.00 -4.19 21.47
C ASP A 98 22.68 -4.57 20.00
N VAL A 99 22.33 -3.57 19.16
CA VAL A 99 23.14 -3.16 17.97
C VAL A 99 22.73 -1.73 17.51
N ILE A 100 23.34 -0.68 18.08
CA ILE A 100 23.42 0.65 17.45
C ILE A 100 24.90 1.03 17.39
N GLU A 101 25.53 0.65 16.29
CA GLU A 101 26.89 1.04 15.96
C GLU A 101 26.87 2.48 15.41
N ALA A 102 26.89 3.47 16.30
CA ALA A 102 26.96 4.88 15.92
C ALA A 102 27.66 5.75 16.97
N ASP A 103 28.96 5.53 17.18
CA ASP A 103 29.85 6.64 17.54
C ASP A 103 30.66 7.05 16.30
N PHE A 104 30.09 8.02 15.60
CA PHE A 104 30.69 8.76 14.51
C PHE A 104 31.76 9.68 15.09
N ARG A 105 33.04 9.39 14.85
CA ARG A 105 34.15 10.31 15.17
C ARG A 105 34.41 11.31 14.03
N PRO A 106 34.19 12.61 14.26
CA PRO A 106 34.92 13.67 13.57
C PRO A 106 35.89 14.39 14.54
N ARG A 107 37.17 14.34 14.15
CA ARG A 107 38.40 15.01 14.64
C ARG A 107 38.35 15.98 15.82
#